data_AF-A0A7U3GRL2-F1
#
_entry.id   AF-A0A7U3GRL2-F1
#
_cell.length_a   1.000
_cell.length_b   1.000
_cell.length_c   1.000
_cell.angle_alpha   90.00
_cell.angle_beta   90.00
_cell.angle_gamma   90.00
#
_symmetry.space_group_name_H-M   'P 1'
#
loop_
_entity.id
_entity.type
_entity.pdbx_description
1 polymer ?
#
loop_
_entity_poly.entity_id
_entity_poly.type
_entity_poly.pdbx_seq_one_letter_code
_entity_poly.pdbx_strand_id
1 'polypeptide(L)'
;MSSLSSYYTSMIVYMVAAVPLILYGLVVKPIANLYNEPISTMVSPVFGNYANYLNGLFFISVALVSLSLFFFIVSWYGASRAGKSFSTATKALPIILFAFAYILLGVSGLA
;
A
#
# COMPACT_ATOMS: atom_id res chain seq x y z
N MET A 1 12.60 7.75 -18.32
CA MET A 1 13.15 6.95 -17.21
C MET A 1 13.61 5.61 -17.74
N SER A 2 14.71 5.05 -17.23
CA SER A 2 15.12 3.69 -17.58
C SER A 2 14.19 2.66 -16.90
N SER A 3 14.11 1.44 -17.43
CA SER A 3 13.34 0.36 -16.78
C SER A 3 13.86 0.11 -15.37
N LEU A 4 15.18 0.13 -15.19
CA LEU A 4 15.84 -0.05 -13.90
C LEU A 4 15.48 1.08 -12.91
N SER A 5 15.51 2.34 -13.32
CA SER A 5 15.15 3.45 -12.43
C SER A 5 13.70 3.33 -11.98
N SER A 6 12.79 2.98 -12.89
CA SER A 6 11.36 2.81 -12.59
C SER A 6 11.11 1.64 -11.63
N TYR A 7 11.90 0.56 -11.73
CA TYR A 7 11.83 -0.55 -10.78
C TYR A 7 12.23 -0.10 -9.36
N TYR A 8 13.36 0.58 -9.22
CA TYR A 8 13.80 1.05 -7.91
C TYR A 8 12.87 2.11 -7.33
N THR A 9 12.36 3.03 -8.17
CA THR A 9 11.33 3.99 -7.75
C THR A 9 10.09 3.25 -7.24
N SER A 10 9.63 2.22 -7.92
CA SER A 10 8.52 1.38 -7.44
C SER A 10 8.81 0.81 -6.05
N MET A 11 9.98 0.20 -5.84
CA MET A 11 10.32 -0.43 -4.55
C MET A 11 10.44 0.61 -3.41
N ILE A 12 11.04 1.77 -3.67
CA ILE A 12 11.14 2.85 -2.68
C ILE A 12 9.74 3.37 -2.33
N VAL A 13 8.89 3.62 -3.33
CA VAL A 13 7.51 4.07 -3.10
C VAL A 13 6.74 3.00 -2.32
N TYR A 14 6.96 1.70 -2.58
CA TYR A 14 6.35 0.61 -1.81
C TYR A 14 6.81 0.62 -0.35
N MET A 15 8.10 0.80 -0.09
CA MET A 15 8.62 0.88 1.28
C MET A 15 7.99 2.04 2.07
N VAL A 16 7.82 3.19 1.41
CA VAL A 16 7.10 4.33 2.01
C VAL A 16 5.61 4.00 2.21
N ALA A 17 4.97 3.37 1.23
CA ALA A 17 3.56 2.94 1.30
C ALA A 17 3.31 1.91 2.41
N ALA A 18 4.31 1.07 2.73
CA ALA A 18 4.20 0.05 3.76
C ALA A 18 3.95 0.67 5.16
N VAL A 19 4.44 1.88 5.41
CA VAL A 19 4.25 2.56 6.70
C VAL A 19 2.77 2.83 7.00
N PRO A 20 2.03 3.64 6.20
CA PRO A 20 0.60 3.84 6.43
C PRO A 20 -0.21 2.56 6.25
N LEU A 21 0.22 1.63 5.39
CA LEU A 21 -0.46 0.34 5.19
C LEU A 21 -0.45 -0.52 6.47
N ILE A 22 0.72 -0.69 7.09
CA ILE A 22 0.88 -1.45 8.33
C ILE A 22 0.15 -0.74 9.47
N LEU A 23 0.32 0.58 9.58
CA LEU A 23 -0.39 1.36 10.58
C LEU A 23 -1.90 1.18 10.44
N TYR A 24 -2.46 1.29 9.24
CA TYR A 24 -3.89 1.11 9.01
C TYR A 24 -4.34 -0.33 9.29
N GLY A 25 -3.80 -1.29 8.54
CA GLY A 25 -4.36 -2.64 8.42
C GLY A 25 -3.96 -3.60 9.53
N LEU A 26 -2.82 -3.38 10.19
CA LEU A 26 -2.30 -4.30 11.20
C LEU A 26 -2.32 -3.73 12.61
N VAL A 27 -2.37 -2.41 12.77
CA VAL A 27 -2.26 -1.75 14.08
C VAL A 27 -3.55 -1.02 14.42
N VAL A 28 -3.81 0.10 13.77
CA VAL A 28 -4.82 1.08 14.17
C VAL A 28 -6.22 0.50 14.01
N LYS A 29 -6.60 -0.05 12.84
CA LYS A 29 -7.96 -0.58 12.65
C LYS A 29 -8.26 -1.83 13.50
N PRO A 30 -7.36 -2.82 13.62
CA PRO A 30 -7.58 -3.93 14.54
C PRO A 30 -7.78 -3.47 15.98
N ILE A 31 -6.97 -2.52 16.47
CA ILE A 31 -7.13 -1.95 17.82
C ILE A 31 -8.47 -1.21 17.94
N ALA A 32 -8.87 -0.44 16.92
CA ALA A 32 -10.16 0.25 16.89
C ALA A 32 -11.34 -0.72 17.08
N ASN A 33 -11.29 -1.87 16.40
CA ASN A 33 -12.32 -2.90 16.46
C ASN A 33 -12.38 -3.62 17.83
N LEU A 34 -11.38 -3.46 18.70
CA LEU A 34 -11.42 -4.00 20.07
C LEU A 34 -12.19 -3.10 21.04
N TYR A 35 -12.47 -1.84 20.67
CA TYR A 35 -13.28 -0.94 21.49
C TYR A 35 -14.77 -1.21 21.26
N ASN A 36 -15.56 -1.08 22.33
CA ASN A 36 -17.01 -1.30 22.29
C ASN A 36 -17.80 -0.12 21.69
N GLU A 37 -17.13 1.02 21.44
CA GLU A 37 -17.77 2.20 20.87
C GLU A 37 -17.74 2.16 19.33
N PRO A 38 -18.71 2.77 18.64
CA PRO A 38 -18.61 2.96 17.20
C PRO A 38 -17.40 3.81 16.82
N ILE A 39 -16.63 3.38 15.81
CA ILE A 39 -15.45 4.11 15.30
C ILE A 39 -15.81 5.55 14.88
N SER A 40 -17.03 5.77 14.38
CA SER A 40 -17.52 7.09 13.96
C SER A 40 -17.68 8.09 15.11
N THR A 41 -17.82 7.61 16.35
CA THR A 41 -17.97 8.45 17.54
C THR A 41 -16.66 8.60 18.33
N MET A 42 -15.62 7.84 18.00
CA MET A 42 -14.32 7.94 18.67
C MET A 42 -13.60 9.23 18.28
N VAL A 43 -13.08 9.93 19.30
CA VAL A 43 -12.29 11.16 19.14
C VAL A 43 -10.93 10.98 19.82
N SER A 44 -9.86 11.13 19.04
CA SER A 44 -8.49 11.16 19.53
C SER A 44 -8.10 12.59 19.93
N PRO A 45 -7.41 12.80 21.07
CA PRO A 45 -6.84 14.10 21.43
C PRO A 45 -5.79 14.61 20.43
N VAL A 46 -5.14 13.71 19.68
CA VAL A 46 -4.06 14.02 18.74
C VAL A 46 -4.57 14.10 17.31
N PHE A 47 -5.42 13.14 16.91
CA PHE A 47 -5.86 12.98 15.52
C PHE A 47 -7.28 13.51 15.26
N GLY A 48 -8.01 13.93 16.29
CA GLY A 48 -9.39 14.38 16.18
C GLY A 48 -10.33 13.23 15.84
N ASN A 49 -11.22 13.43 14.86
CA ASN A 49 -12.19 12.40 14.46
C ASN A 49 -11.46 11.15 13.94
N TYR A 50 -11.66 10.04 14.64
CA TYR A 50 -10.89 8.83 14.42
C TYR A 50 -11.27 8.11 13.11
N ALA A 51 -12.54 8.16 12.69
CA ALA A 51 -12.98 7.65 11.40
C ALA A 51 -12.31 8.39 10.22
N ASN A 52 -12.19 9.72 10.30
CA ASN A 52 -11.49 10.51 9.29
C ASN A 52 -10.00 10.17 9.24
N TYR A 53 -9.36 9.96 10.40
CA TYR A 53 -7.98 9.51 10.47
C TYR A 53 -7.78 8.14 9.79
N LEU A 54 -8.63 7.16 10.10
CA LEU A 54 -8.61 5.84 9.47
C LEU A 54 -8.83 5.90 7.96
N ASN A 55 -9.80 6.70 7.51
CA ASN A 55 -10.05 6.90 6.08
C ASN A 55 -8.84 7.55 5.39
N GLY A 56 -8.21 8.55 6.02
CA GLY A 56 -6.98 9.16 5.50
C GLY A 56 -5.85 8.16 5.34
N LEU A 57 -5.63 7.31 6.35
CA LEU A 57 -4.64 6.23 6.30
C LEU A 57 -4.96 5.20 5.20
N PHE A 58 -6.23 4.85 5.02
CA PHE A 58 -6.65 3.95 3.95
C PHE A 58 -6.35 4.55 2.57
N PHE A 59 -6.81 5.77 2.30
CA PHE A 59 -6.65 6.41 0.99
C PHE A 59 -5.19 6.67 0.65
N ILE A 60 -4.36 7.12 1.60
CA ILE A 60 -2.93 7.32 1.33
C ILE A 60 -2.21 5.99 1.07
N SER A 61 -2.60 4.91 1.76
CA SER A 61 -2.06 3.57 1.50
C SER A 61 -2.43 3.09 0.11
N VAL A 62 -3.71 3.18 -0.27
CA VAL A 62 -4.19 2.82 -1.62
C VAL A 62 -3.46 3.63 -2.69
N ALA A 63 -3.33 4.95 -2.51
CA ALA A 63 -2.67 5.83 -3.47
C ALA A 63 -1.19 5.47 -3.65
N LEU A 64 -0.44 5.30 -2.56
CA LEU A 64 0.99 5.01 -2.62
C LEU A 64 1.29 3.58 -3.14
N VAL A 65 0.51 2.58 -2.71
CA VAL A 65 0.63 1.21 -3.24
C VAL A 65 0.32 1.18 -4.74
N SER A 66 -0.72 1.89 -5.18
CA SER A 66 -1.10 1.97 -6.60
C SER A 66 -0.05 2.72 -7.42
N LEU A 67 0.53 3.80 -6.89
CA LEU A 67 1.62 4.52 -7.53
C LEU A 67 2.87 3.66 -7.67
N SER A 68 3.20 2.89 -6.62
CA SER A 68 4.29 1.91 -6.69
C SER A 68 4.05 0.85 -7.75
N LEU A 69 2.84 0.28 -7.81
CA LEU A 69 2.45 -0.70 -8.83
C LEU A 69 2.55 -0.10 -10.24
N PHE A 70 2.11 1.14 -10.43
CA PHE A 70 2.26 1.85 -11.71
C PHE A 70 3.71 1.89 -12.17
N PHE A 71 4.64 2.30 -11.30
CA PHE A 71 6.07 2.32 -11.65
C PHE A 71 6.63 0.92 -11.97
N PHE A 72 6.15 -0.12 -11.29
CA PHE A 72 6.53 -1.50 -11.58
C PHE A 72 6.05 -1.94 -12.98
N ILE A 73 4.80 -1.65 -13.33
CA ILE A 73 4.23 -1.95 -14.64
C ILE A 73 4.99 -1.20 -15.75
N VAL A 74 5.26 0.10 -15.54
CA VAL A 74 6.06 0.92 -16.49
C VAL A 74 7.46 0.34 -16.66
N SER A 75 8.10 -0.08 -15.58
CA SER A 75 9.40 -0.74 -15.60
C SER A 75 9.39 -2.03 -16.44
N TRP A 76 8.40 -2.89 -16.19
CA TRP A 76 8.21 -4.16 -16.91
C TRP A 76 7.95 -3.94 -18.40
N TYR A 77 7.05 -3.03 -18.72
CA TYR A 77 6.71 -2.72 -20.10
C TYR A 77 7.92 -2.14 -20.85
N GLY A 78 8.67 -1.25 -20.22
CA GLY A 78 9.91 -0.69 -20.75
C GLY A 78 10.99 -1.74 -21.00
N ALA A 79 11.18 -2.67 -20.07
CA ALA A 79 12.13 -3.78 -20.25
C ALA A 79 11.74 -4.69 -21.42
N SER A 80 10.45 -5.04 -21.50
CA SER A 80 9.90 -5.92 -22.54
C SER A 80 10.07 -5.32 -23.94
N ARG A 81 9.79 -4.00 -24.10
CA ARG A 81 10.03 -3.29 -25.37
C ARG A 81 11.50 -3.26 -25.77
N ALA A 82 12.42 -3.27 -24.81
CA ALA A 82 13.86 -3.32 -25.05
C ALA A 82 14.39 -4.75 -25.29
N GLY A 83 13.51 -5.76 -25.40
CA GLY A 83 13.90 -7.17 -25.55
C GLY A 83 14.54 -7.77 -24.29
N LYS A 84 14.44 -7.09 -23.14
CA LYS A 84 15.00 -7.53 -21.86
C LYS A 84 13.90 -8.10 -20.99
N SER A 85 14.20 -9.16 -20.25
CA SER A 85 13.27 -9.77 -19.29
C SER A 85 13.86 -9.72 -17.89
N PHE A 86 13.03 -9.39 -16.90
CA PHE A 86 13.41 -9.58 -15.50
C PHE A 86 13.46 -11.07 -15.15
N SER A 87 14.35 -11.41 -14.21
CA SER A 87 14.38 -12.75 -13.61
C SER A 87 13.05 -13.06 -12.92
N THR A 88 12.71 -14.33 -12.79
CA THR A 88 11.47 -14.76 -12.12
C THR A 88 11.39 -14.22 -10.69
N ALA A 89 12.49 -14.21 -9.95
CA ALA A 89 12.54 -13.68 -8.58
C ALA A 89 12.24 -12.17 -8.53
N THR A 90 12.84 -11.40 -9.46
CA THR A 90 12.62 -9.94 -9.58
C THR A 90 11.18 -9.58 -9.95
N LYS A 91 10.44 -10.52 -10.56
CA LYS A 91 9.01 -10.36 -10.88
C LYS A 91 8.11 -10.82 -9.72
N ALA A 92 8.39 -12.00 -9.19
CA ALA A 92 7.54 -12.67 -8.22
C ALA A 92 7.44 -11.88 -6.90
N LEU A 93 8.57 -11.37 -6.39
CA LEU A 93 8.58 -10.66 -5.11
C LEU A 93 7.67 -9.42 -5.12
N PRO A 94 7.80 -8.46 -6.07
CA PRO A 94 6.87 -7.34 -6.16
C PRO A 94 5.41 -7.77 -6.32
N ILE A 95 5.13 -8.77 -7.15
CA ILE A 95 3.75 -9.26 -7.36
C ILE A 95 3.14 -9.75 -6.05
N ILE A 96 3.87 -10.56 -5.28
CA ILE A 96 3.42 -11.07 -3.98
C ILE A 96 3.18 -9.91 -3.02
N LEU A 97 4.08 -8.94 -2.97
CA LEU A 97 3.95 -7.76 -2.11
C LEU A 97 2.71 -6.93 -2.46
N PHE A 98 2.48 -6.64 -3.74
CA PHE A 98 1.29 -5.91 -4.17
C PHE A 98 0.00 -6.69 -3.88
N ALA A 99 -0.03 -7.98 -4.18
CA ALA A 99 -1.16 -8.84 -3.86
C ALA A 99 -1.46 -8.83 -2.35
N PHE A 100 -0.44 -8.98 -1.51
CA PHE A 100 -0.58 -8.89 -0.07
C PHE A 100 -1.12 -7.53 0.38
N ALA A 101 -0.57 -6.44 -0.14
CA ALA A 101 -1.01 -5.09 0.23
C ALA A 101 -2.49 -4.83 -0.11
N TYR A 102 -2.94 -5.22 -1.30
CA TYR A 102 -4.35 -5.05 -1.69
C TYR A 102 -5.29 -5.99 -0.93
N ILE A 103 -4.88 -7.23 -0.65
CA ILE A 103 -5.65 -8.15 0.20
C ILE A 103 -5.79 -7.55 1.60
N LEU A 104 -4.70 -7.06 2.19
CA LEU A 104 -4.71 -6.46 3.52
C LEU A 104 -5.60 -5.22 3.56
N LEU A 105 -5.52 -4.33 2.55
CA LEU A 105 -6.40 -3.16 2.43
C LEU A 105 -7.86 -3.57 2.26
N GLY A 106 -8.15 -4.60 1.46
CA GLY A 106 -9.50 -5.11 1.24
C GLY A 106 -10.12 -5.68 2.51
N VAL A 107 -9.41 -6.57 3.21
CA VAL A 107 -9.87 -7.17 4.48
C VAL A 107 -10.02 -6.12 5.57
N SER A 108 -9.12 -5.13 5.62
CA SER A 108 -9.21 -4.04 6.61
C SER A 108 -10.29 -3.01 6.26
N GLY A 109 -10.54 -2.75 4.98
CA GLY A 109 -11.51 -1.76 4.50
C GLY A 109 -12.96 -2.25 4.52
N LEU A 110 -13.19 -3.56 4.36
CA LEU A 110 -14.51 -4.21 4.42
C LEU A 110 -14.94 -4.44 5.88
N ALA A 111 -15.14 -3.37 6.64
CA ALA A 111 -15.83 -3.39 7.94
C ALA A 111 -16.29 -1.97 8.28
#